data_AF-A0A377QF83-F1
#
_entry.id   AF-A0A377QF83-F1
#
_cell.length_a   1.000
_cell.length_b   1.000
_cell.length_c   1.000
_cell.angle_alpha   90.00
_cell.angle_beta   90.00
_cell.angle_gamma   90.00
#
_symmetry.space_group_name_H-M   'P 1'
#
loop_
_entity.id
_entity.type
_entity.pdbx_description
1 polymer ?
#
loop_
_entity_poly.entity_id
_entity_poly.type
_entity_poly.pdbx_seq_one_letter_code
_entity_poly.pdbx_strand_id
1 'polypeptide(L)'
;MSTLTYEAYLDEVTTVLTELYDLDDEAAIKLVVAAQDAEFFVPHDAHEEMRTVEQAKKDAVTLFERKQNRQQTQEKQQQRVRQQKK
;
A
#
# COMPACT_ATOMS: atom_id res chain seq x y z
N MET A 1 -19.72 2.84 -14.06
CA MET A 1 -18.70 2.22 -13.21
C MET A 1 -19.44 1.53 -12.08
N SER A 2 -19.27 0.23 -11.90
CA SER A 2 -19.80 -0.47 -10.72
C SER A 2 -18.85 -0.22 -9.55
N THR A 3 -19.40 0.12 -8.39
CA THR A 3 -18.65 0.37 -7.16
C THR A 3 -18.58 -0.91 -6.32
N LEU A 4 -17.47 -1.10 -5.62
CA LEU A 4 -17.24 -2.20 -4.69
C LEU A 4 -17.66 -1.78 -3.29
N THR A 5 -17.98 -2.77 -2.44
CA THR A 5 -18.08 -2.53 -0.99
C THR A 5 -16.69 -2.16 -0.45
N TYR A 6 -16.63 -1.55 0.74
CA TYR A 6 -15.36 -1.19 1.36
C TYR A 6 -14.43 -2.41 1.53
N GLU A 7 -14.96 -3.49 2.11
CA GLU A 7 -14.18 -4.73 2.30
C GLU A 7 -13.73 -5.35 0.98
N ALA A 8 -14.61 -5.43 -0.03
CA ALA A 8 -14.24 -5.94 -1.34
C ALA A 8 -13.21 -5.05 -2.05
N TYR A 9 -13.25 -3.73 -1.80
CA TYR A 9 -12.25 -2.81 -2.30
C TYR A 9 -10.88 -3.04 -1.67
N LEU A 10 -10.81 -3.24 -0.34
CA LEU A 10 -9.55 -3.54 0.34
C LEU A 10 -8.99 -4.91 -0.06
N ASP A 11 -9.86 -5.90 -0.28
CA ASP A 11 -9.48 -7.21 -0.80
C ASP A 11 -8.93 -7.11 -2.22
N GLU A 12 -9.54 -6.29 -3.08
CA GLU A 12 -9.03 -6.01 -4.44
C GLU A 12 -7.67 -5.31 -4.39
N VAL A 13 -7.47 -4.31 -3.52
CA VAL A 13 -6.15 -3.66 -3.33
C VAL A 13 -5.10 -4.69 -2.90
N THR A 14 -5.46 -5.59 -1.98
CA THR A 14 -4.57 -6.65 -1.50
C THR A 14 -4.24 -7.63 -2.61
N THR A 15 -5.23 -8.07 -3.39
CA THR A 15 -5.07 -8.96 -4.54
C THR A 15 -4.15 -8.33 -5.59
N VAL A 16 -4.32 -7.05 -5.92
CA VAL A 16 -3.42 -6.38 -6.87
C VAL A 16 -1.98 -6.32 -6.33
N LEU A 17 -1.79 -6.14 -5.02
CA LEU A 17 -0.45 -6.13 -4.42
C LEU A 17 0.25 -7.49 -4.53
N THR A 18 -0.48 -8.59 -4.36
CA THR A 18 0.08 -9.94 -4.50
C THR A 18 0.35 -10.26 -5.97
N GLU A 19 -0.58 -9.95 -6.88
CA GLU A 19 -0.46 -10.27 -8.30
C GLU A 19 0.56 -9.40 -9.06
N LEU A 20 0.62 -8.09 -8.78
CA LEU A 20 1.47 -7.17 -9.54
C LEU A 20 2.93 -7.18 -9.07
N TYR A 21 3.17 -7.49 -7.81
CA TYR A 21 4.48 -7.34 -7.16
C TYR A 21 4.99 -8.62 -6.49
N ASP A 22 4.32 -9.76 -6.67
CA ASP A 22 4.64 -11.04 -6.05
C ASP A 22 4.86 -10.92 -4.54
N LEU A 23 4.04 -10.08 -3.87
CA LEU A 23 4.06 -10.00 -2.41
C LEU A 23 3.35 -11.21 -1.82
N ASP A 24 3.92 -11.77 -0.75
CA ASP A 24 3.19 -12.73 0.08
C ASP A 24 1.91 -12.08 0.64
N ASP A 25 0.84 -12.87 0.77
CA ASP A 25 -0.46 -12.40 1.29
C ASP A 25 -0.30 -11.64 2.61
N GLU A 26 0.48 -12.18 3.54
CA GLU A 26 0.73 -11.54 4.84
C GLU A 26 1.40 -10.16 4.68
N ALA A 27 2.31 -10.02 3.72
CA ALA A 27 3.00 -8.77 3.45
C ALA A 27 2.08 -7.74 2.78
N ALA A 28 1.22 -8.17 1.85
CA ALA A 28 0.21 -7.33 1.21
C ALA A 28 -0.82 -6.84 2.23
N ILE A 29 -1.37 -7.74 3.05
CA ILE A 29 -2.34 -7.40 4.12
C ILE A 29 -1.73 -6.40 5.10
N LYS A 30 -0.50 -6.63 5.57
CA LYS A 30 0.18 -5.67 6.48
C LYS A 30 0.33 -4.29 5.86
N LEU A 31 0.56 -4.21 4.56
CA LEU A 31 0.69 -2.92 3.86
C LEU A 31 -0.65 -2.18 3.79
N VAL A 32 -1.75 -2.90 3.54
CA VAL A 32 -3.11 -2.34 3.54
C VAL A 32 -3.53 -1.91 4.94
N VAL A 33 -3.30 -2.72 5.97
CA VAL A 33 -3.59 -2.35 7.38
C VAL A 33 -2.80 -1.12 7.79
N ALA A 34 -1.50 -1.06 7.47
CA ALA A 34 -0.69 0.12 7.77
C ALA A 34 -1.18 1.39 7.04
N ALA A 35 -1.83 1.23 5.88
CA ALA A 35 -2.45 2.34 5.15
C ALA A 35 -3.79 2.75 5.78
N GLN A 36 -4.59 1.80 6.27
CA GLN A 36 -5.79 2.09 7.06
C GLN A 36 -5.43 2.89 8.33
N ASP A 37 -4.42 2.46 9.08
CA ASP A 37 -3.92 3.16 10.28
C ASP A 37 -3.39 4.57 9.96
N ALA A 38 -2.90 4.78 8.73
CA ALA A 38 -2.43 6.07 8.23
C ALA A 38 -3.55 6.92 7.60
N GLU A 39 -4.81 6.55 7.82
CA GLU A 39 -6.01 7.24 7.30
C GLU A 39 -6.05 7.34 5.76
N PHE A 40 -5.29 6.51 5.05
CA PHE A 40 -5.18 6.58 3.59
C PHE A 40 -6.51 6.32 2.89
N PHE A 41 -7.32 5.42 3.44
CA PHE A 41 -8.60 5.00 2.85
C PHE A 41 -9.81 5.82 3.34
N VAL A 42 -9.66 6.75 4.27
CA VAL A 42 -10.78 7.57 4.80
C VAL A 42 -11.62 8.25 3.69
N PRO A 43 -11.04 8.76 2.59
CA PRO A 43 -11.86 9.30 1.50
C PRO A 43 -12.82 8.28 0.87
N HIS A 44 -12.46 6.99 0.85
CA HIS A 44 -13.28 5.92 0.28
C HIS A 44 -14.50 5.57 1.14
N ASP A 45 -14.51 5.96 2.42
CA ASP A 45 -15.68 5.82 3.30
C ASP A 45 -16.77 6.83 2.94
N ALA A 46 -16.37 8.05 2.59
CA ALA A 46 -17.29 9.12 2.19
C ALA A 46 -17.69 9.07 0.71
N HIS A 47 -16.83 8.50 -0.13
CA HIS A 47 -16.96 8.49 -1.60
C HIS A 47 -16.97 7.06 -2.14
N GLU A 48 -18.15 6.44 -2.15
CA GLU A 48 -18.34 5.10 -2.68
C GLU A 48 -17.90 4.97 -4.16
N GLU A 49 -18.05 6.05 -4.94
CA GLU A 49 -17.63 6.14 -6.33
C GLU A 49 -16.13 5.94 -6.55
N MET A 50 -15.31 6.12 -5.50
CA MET A 50 -13.87 5.87 -5.55
C MET A 50 -13.55 4.37 -5.48
N ARG A 51 -14.45 3.53 -4.95
CA ARG A 51 -14.20 2.10 -4.74
C ARG A 51 -14.38 1.31 -6.03
N THR A 52 -13.50 1.55 -7.00
CA THR A 52 -13.48 0.84 -8.30
C THR A 52 -12.22 0.01 -8.43
N VAL A 53 -12.26 -1.05 -9.25
CA VAL A 53 -11.07 -1.88 -9.56
C VAL A 53 -9.91 -1.04 -10.10
N GLU A 54 -10.21 -0.05 -10.95
CA GLU A 54 -9.20 0.87 -11.48
C GLU A 54 -8.52 1.70 -10.37
N GLN A 55 -9.29 2.15 -9.37
CA GLN A 55 -8.74 2.89 -8.24
C GLN A 55 -7.97 1.97 -7.29
N ALA A 56 -8.45 0.74 -7.05
CA ALA A 56 -7.75 -0.24 -6.23
C ALA A 56 -6.34 -0.51 -6.77
N LYS A 57 -6.21 -0.62 -8.10
CA LYS A 57 -4.90 -0.75 -8.75
C LYS A 57 -3.99 0.45 -8.52
N LYS A 58 -4.51 1.68 -8.62
CA LYS A 58 -3.72 2.91 -8.39
C LYS A 58 -3.26 3.01 -6.94
N ASP A 59 -4.14 2.64 -6.01
CA ASP A 59 -3.84 2.65 -4.58
C ASP A 59 -2.78 1.59 -4.24
N ALA A 60 -2.90 0.37 -4.77
CA ALA A 60 -1.89 -0.68 -4.62
C ALA A 60 -0.50 -0.23 -5.08
N VAL A 61 -0.40 0.39 -6.27
CA VAL A 61 0.86 0.97 -6.79
C VAL A 61 1.40 2.02 -5.83
N THR A 62 0.55 2.94 -5.38
CA THR A 62 0.92 4.01 -4.45
C THR A 62 1.47 3.45 -3.13
N LEU A 63 0.82 2.43 -2.56
CA LEU A 63 1.25 1.79 -1.32
C LEU A 63 2.61 1.09 -1.50
N PHE A 64 2.80 0.38 -2.61
CA PHE A 64 4.07 -0.30 -2.89
C PHE A 64 5.22 0.69 -3.05
N GLU A 65 5.03 1.77 -3.82
CA GLU A 65 6.04 2.81 -4.00
C GLU A 65 6.43 3.47 -2.67
N ARG A 66 5.44 3.79 -1.82
CA ARG A 66 5.70 4.32 -0.46
C ARG A 66 6.53 3.36 0.39
N LYS A 67 6.24 2.05 0.32
CA LYS A 67 7.04 1.01 0.98
C LYS A 67 8.49 1.01 0.48
N GLN A 68 8.71 1.00 -0.83
CA GLN A 68 10.05 1.01 -1.43
C GLN A 68 10.85 2.27 -1.05
N ASN A 69 10.22 3.44 -1.12
CA ASN A 69 10.85 4.71 -0.75
C ASN A 69 11.26 4.76 0.73
N ARG A 70 10.43 4.22 1.62
CA ARG A 70 10.74 4.10 3.05
C ARG A 70 11.93 3.15 3.28
N GLN A 71 11.94 1.99 2.62
CA GLN A 71 13.05 1.03 2.72
C GLN A 71 14.37 1.64 2.26
N GLN A 72 14.39 2.26 1.07
CA GLN A 72 15.58 2.89 0.53
C GLN A 72 16.12 4.02 1.44
N THR A 73 15.21 4.79 2.05
CA THR A 73 15.59 5.85 2.99
C THR A 73 16.25 5.28 4.25
N GLN A 74 15.68 4.21 4.82
CA GLN A 74 16.23 3.54 6.00
C GLN A 74 17.61 2.93 5.71
N GLU A 75 17.79 2.29 4.55
CA GLU A 75 19.09 1.71 4.15
C GLU A 75 20.17 2.78 4.02
N LYS A 76 19.88 3.90 3.34
CA LYS A 76 20.81 5.03 3.20
C LYS A 76 21.21 5.60 4.56
N GLN A 77 20.27 5.71 5.51
CA GLN A 77 20.56 6.16 6.86
C GLN A 77 21.47 5.17 7.60
N GLN A 78 21.19 3.87 7.53
CA GLN A 78 22.02 2.83 8.15
C GLN A 78 23.44 2.80 7.58
N GLN A 79 23.60 2.95 6.27
CA GLN A 79 24.92 3.00 5.62
C GLN A 79 25.75 4.19 6.11
N ARG A 80 25.15 5.39 6.22
CA ARG A 80 25.81 6.58 6.75
C ARG A 80 26.30 6.38 8.18
N VAL A 81 25.46 5.80 9.05
CA VAL A 81 25.84 5.49 10.44
C VAL A 81 26.99 4.49 10.50
N ARG A 82 26.99 3.46 9.64
CA ARG A 82 28.08 2.48 9.59
C ARG A 82 29.40 3.08 9.10
N GLN A 83 29.35 4.01 8.14
CA GLN A 83 30.53 4.71 7.64
C GLN A 83 31.15 5.64 8.68
N GLN A 84 30.33 6.32 9.51
CA GLN A 84 30.82 7.21 10.57
C GLN A 84 31.49 6.46 11.75
N LYS A 85 31.22 5.15 11.89
CA LYS A 85 31.80 4.30 12.94
C LYS A 85 33.08 3.58 12.51
N LYS A 86 33.48 3.70 11.25
CA LYS A 86 34.75 3.18 10.71
C LYS A 86 35.78 4.29 10.68
#